data_AF-A0A8B7K1U2-F1
#
_entry.id   AF-A0A8B7K1U2-F1
#
_cell.length_a   1.000
_cell.length_b   1.000
_cell.length_c   1.000
_cell.angle_alpha   90.00
_cell.angle_beta   90.00
_cell.angle_gamma   90.00
#
_symmetry.space_group_name_H-M   'P 1'
#
loop_
_entity.id
_entity.type
_entity.pdbx_description
1 polymer ?
#
loop_
_entity_poly.entity_id
_entity_poly.type
_entity_poly.pdbx_seq_one_letter_code
_entity_poly.pdbx_strand_id
1 'polypeptide(L)'
;MDFGSATGNENISALAEQVQHLANENVQLQDRNERLYMKLGDMQERMGKLAGSKTDLSSRLVFTEEEKLKISKDLVDLQIETNKMREQYETENFELKNMILALENRVLELELSSEKVTGERDALQERLHAVETNRKELADEYIILKSNYLALGKELEQEVTKNEELSLELLNLANARSNLPHTQDNRYHSHARDDESSAELERVRAMVHRLSARKVKLLGNQDHIKVELEKMKKTYDSQQQKLEERVITMGKELQEAKRAIRDTQHKLAEQSAVLLTSQSQLQEVEAENSRLQLRLKELNEEYRSRLTQYIKDLADYMDSKSGSNLQEPSKGPANHAHMKRFVDSMLKDIKASHKSREEQLAGAARGYKKRMRNLVKKHENLLIAYRMQREQIQSLGSSDMDSGPAEFHFSITDPELLTNTTQELNRLREDKAKLEIQLHEFQEKKRLSETSGFGLSPEQKLDEESWAEVRKQLREFAHTTQEDLETERSQLLTRAIVAEEQVSELQEYIDKHLARYKQEILRLRKLIGSEVPRALSAGATDTHLLQRSRRTISHEL
;
A
#
# COMPACT_ATOMS: atom_id res chain seq x y z
N MET A 1 82.99 126.58 -31.87
CA MET A 1 81.75 126.19 -32.55
C MET A 1 81.24 124.95 -31.84
N ASP A 2 80.23 125.14 -31.00
CA ASP A 2 79.26 124.10 -30.63
C ASP A 2 78.64 123.53 -31.91
N PHE A 3 78.41 122.21 -31.96
CA PHE A 3 77.28 121.53 -32.61
C PHE A 3 77.58 120.02 -32.57
N GLY A 4 77.09 119.32 -31.54
CA GLY A 4 77.28 117.86 -31.46
C GLY A 4 76.74 117.12 -30.23
N SER A 5 75.93 117.74 -29.35
CA SER A 5 75.43 117.08 -28.13
C SER A 5 73.90 117.06 -27.97
N ALA A 6 73.13 117.69 -28.86
CA ALA A 6 71.67 117.75 -28.75
C ALA A 6 70.95 116.51 -29.34
N THR A 7 71.44 115.95 -30.44
CA THR A 7 70.78 114.82 -31.14
C THR A 7 70.99 113.46 -30.47
N GLY A 8 72.04 113.31 -29.66
CA GLY A 8 72.26 112.10 -28.84
C GLY A 8 71.33 112.04 -27.63
N ASN A 9 71.03 113.19 -27.01
CA ASN A 9 70.23 113.25 -25.80
C ASN A 9 68.71 113.15 -26.10
N GLU A 10 68.25 113.69 -27.22
CA GLU A 10 66.87 113.52 -27.69
C GLU A 10 66.57 112.07 -28.11
N ASN A 11 67.52 111.40 -28.78
CA ASN A 11 67.36 109.98 -29.15
C ASN A 11 67.42 109.05 -27.92
N ILE A 12 68.25 109.35 -26.92
CA ILE A 12 68.30 108.60 -25.67
C ILE A 12 67.02 108.84 -24.84
N SER A 13 66.48 110.07 -24.83
CA SER A 13 65.20 110.39 -24.17
C SER A 13 64.00 109.71 -24.86
N ALA A 14 63.94 109.75 -26.20
CA ALA A 14 62.89 109.08 -26.96
C ALA A 14 62.95 107.56 -26.81
N LEU A 15 64.15 106.97 -26.77
CA LEU A 15 64.33 105.54 -26.51
C LEU A 15 63.94 105.18 -25.08
N ALA A 16 64.27 106.01 -24.08
CA ALA A 16 63.87 105.81 -22.69
C ALA A 16 62.34 105.92 -22.50
N GLU A 17 61.68 106.88 -23.14
CA GLU A 17 60.22 107.00 -23.15
C GLU A 17 59.54 105.83 -23.85
N GLN A 18 60.12 105.34 -24.96
CA GLN A 18 59.62 104.17 -25.66
C GLN A 18 59.80 102.89 -24.82
N VAL A 19 60.92 102.74 -24.12
CA VAL A 19 61.13 101.64 -23.16
C VAL A 19 60.16 101.73 -21.98
N GLN A 20 59.90 102.94 -21.46
CA GLN A 20 58.93 103.14 -20.39
C GLN A 20 57.49 102.86 -20.84
N HIS A 21 57.12 103.25 -22.06
CA HIS A 21 55.83 102.93 -22.67
C HIS A 21 55.67 101.41 -22.86
N LEU A 22 56.68 100.74 -23.42
CA LEU A 22 56.70 99.28 -23.58
C LEU A 22 56.69 98.55 -22.23
N ALA A 23 57.33 99.10 -21.20
CA ALA A 23 57.28 98.55 -19.84
C ALA A 23 55.88 98.68 -19.24
N ASN A 24 55.25 99.85 -19.35
CA ASN A 24 53.88 100.08 -18.89
C ASN A 24 52.87 99.21 -19.65
N GLU A 25 53.06 99.04 -20.97
CA GLU A 25 52.23 98.16 -21.80
C GLU A 25 52.41 96.69 -21.41
N ASN A 26 53.65 96.25 -21.16
CA ASN A 26 53.91 94.90 -20.65
C ASN A 26 53.28 94.66 -19.28
N VAL A 27 53.31 95.63 -18.35
CA VAL A 27 52.63 95.51 -17.05
C VAL A 27 51.11 95.41 -17.24
N GLN A 28 50.53 96.24 -18.12
CA GLN A 28 49.09 96.13 -18.43
C GLN A 28 48.71 94.80 -19.08
N LEU A 29 49.58 94.26 -19.95
CA LEU A 29 49.41 92.95 -20.56
C LEU A 29 49.55 91.84 -19.53
N GLN A 30 50.51 91.94 -18.60
CA GLN A 30 50.65 91.02 -17.47
C GLN A 30 49.39 91.02 -16.59
N ASP A 31 48.90 92.17 -16.15
CA ASP A 31 47.66 92.28 -15.36
C ASP A 31 46.42 91.74 -16.11
N ARG A 32 46.35 91.95 -17.43
CA ARG A 32 45.28 91.38 -18.26
C ARG A 32 45.41 89.86 -18.34
N ASN A 33 46.62 89.35 -18.52
CA ASN A 33 46.89 87.93 -18.63
C ASN A 33 46.61 87.22 -17.29
N GLU A 34 47.03 87.78 -16.16
CA GLU A 34 46.71 87.28 -14.82
C GLU A 34 45.19 87.23 -14.58
N ARG A 35 44.45 88.28 -14.97
CA ARG A 35 42.97 88.28 -14.91
C ARG A 35 42.35 87.21 -15.81
N LEU A 36 42.94 86.93 -16.97
CA LEU A 36 42.48 85.85 -17.84
C LEU A 36 42.78 84.48 -17.24
N TYR A 37 43.94 84.27 -16.62
CA TYR A 37 44.28 83.03 -15.92
C TYR A 37 43.37 82.78 -14.73
N MET A 38 43.04 83.81 -13.93
CA MET A 38 42.09 83.67 -12.83
C MET A 38 40.69 83.29 -13.33
N LYS A 39 40.19 83.96 -14.39
CA LYS A 39 38.91 83.59 -15.00
C LYS A 39 38.91 82.19 -15.61
N LEU A 40 40.03 81.76 -16.20
CA LEU A 40 40.18 80.40 -16.72
C LEU A 40 40.15 79.37 -15.59
N GLY A 41 40.82 79.66 -14.47
CA GLY A 41 40.79 78.85 -13.25
C GLY A 41 39.38 78.72 -12.68
N ASP A 42 38.65 79.83 -12.52
CA ASP A 42 37.25 79.85 -12.06
C ASP A 42 36.34 79.03 -12.98
N MET A 43 36.52 79.15 -14.30
CA MET A 43 35.76 78.37 -15.28
C MET A 43 36.09 76.88 -15.19
N GLN A 44 37.36 76.53 -15.01
CA GLN A 44 37.80 75.15 -14.84
C GLN A 44 37.26 74.54 -13.54
N GLU A 45 37.25 75.30 -12.43
CA GLU A 45 36.66 74.87 -11.17
C GLU A 45 35.15 74.66 -11.28
N ARG A 46 34.42 75.60 -11.91
CA ARG A 46 32.98 75.45 -12.17
C ARG A 46 32.69 74.24 -13.06
N MET A 47 33.51 74.00 -14.07
CA MET A 47 33.37 72.84 -14.96
C MET A 47 33.66 71.54 -14.21
N GLY A 48 34.64 71.52 -13.30
CA GLY A 48 34.92 70.41 -12.41
C GLY A 48 33.76 70.11 -11.45
N LYS A 49 33.20 71.15 -10.81
CA LYS A 49 32.00 71.02 -9.97
C LYS A 49 30.79 70.52 -10.77
N LEU A 50 30.59 71.02 -11.98
CA LEU A 50 29.52 70.59 -12.86
C LEU A 50 29.70 69.11 -13.27
N ALA A 51 30.91 68.69 -13.62
CA ALA A 51 31.22 67.29 -13.95
C ALA A 51 31.04 66.35 -12.75
N GLY A 52 31.45 66.78 -11.55
CA GLY A 52 31.19 66.08 -10.29
C GLY A 52 29.69 65.91 -10.04
N SER A 53 28.92 67.01 -10.06
CA SER A 53 27.47 66.96 -9.85
C SER A 53 26.73 66.12 -10.91
N LYS A 54 27.19 66.13 -12.17
CA LYS A 54 26.66 65.26 -13.23
C LYS A 54 26.94 63.78 -12.94
N THR A 55 28.13 63.47 -12.46
CA THR A 55 28.52 62.09 -12.11
C THR A 55 27.72 61.59 -10.90
N ASP A 56 27.56 62.41 -9.87
CA ASP A 56 26.77 62.08 -8.68
C ASP A 56 25.28 61.91 -9.00
N LEU A 57 24.71 62.75 -9.88
CA LEU A 57 23.33 62.58 -10.34
C LEU A 57 23.17 61.29 -11.15
N SER A 58 24.15 60.97 -12.01
CA SER A 58 24.13 59.73 -12.78
C SER A 58 24.23 58.50 -11.89
N SER A 59 25.07 58.50 -10.85
CA SER A 59 25.18 57.37 -9.92
C SER A 59 23.92 57.19 -9.07
N ARG A 60 23.32 58.29 -8.60
CA ARG A 60 22.03 58.24 -7.89
C ARG A 60 20.91 57.70 -8.76
N LEU A 61 20.87 58.09 -10.04
CA LEU A 61 19.87 57.58 -10.99
C LEU A 61 20.02 56.06 -11.17
N VAL A 62 21.24 55.57 -11.40
CA VAL A 62 21.52 54.13 -11.52
C VAL A 62 21.05 53.37 -10.26
N PHE A 63 21.40 53.87 -9.08
CA PHE A 63 20.96 53.25 -7.82
C PHE A 63 19.44 53.21 -7.70
N THR A 64 18.74 54.29 -8.02
CA THR A 64 17.27 54.30 -7.99
C THR A 64 16.63 53.35 -9.01
N GLU A 65 17.26 53.16 -10.17
CA GLU A 65 16.79 52.17 -11.14
C GLU A 65 17.03 50.74 -10.66
N GLU A 66 18.19 50.46 -10.05
CA GLU A 66 18.48 49.17 -9.44
C GLU A 66 17.49 48.83 -8.32
N GLU A 67 17.17 49.79 -7.45
CA GLU A 67 16.14 49.63 -6.41
C GLU A 67 14.75 49.38 -7.02
N LYS A 68 14.36 50.12 -8.06
CA LYS A 68 13.09 49.93 -8.76
C LYS A 68 13.00 48.56 -9.42
N LEU A 69 14.10 48.07 -10.01
CA LEU A 69 14.18 46.73 -10.59
C LEU A 69 14.09 45.66 -9.51
N LYS A 70 14.73 45.88 -8.35
CA LYS A 70 14.64 44.99 -7.20
C LYS A 70 13.20 44.90 -6.68
N ILE A 71 12.54 46.03 -6.47
CA ILE A 71 11.13 46.07 -6.05
C ILE A 71 10.21 45.41 -7.10
N SER A 72 10.44 45.68 -8.39
CA SER A 72 9.69 45.04 -9.48
C SER A 72 9.86 43.53 -9.48
N LYS A 73 11.09 43.04 -9.23
CA LYS A 73 11.37 41.61 -9.10
C LYS A 73 10.64 41.01 -7.89
N ASP A 74 10.79 41.61 -6.72
CA ASP A 74 10.15 41.13 -5.49
C ASP A 74 8.61 41.10 -5.64
N LEU A 75 8.02 42.07 -6.34
CA LEU A 75 6.59 42.09 -6.66
C LEU A 75 6.17 40.92 -7.56
N VAL A 76 6.97 40.61 -8.59
CA VAL A 76 6.72 39.45 -9.47
C VAL A 76 6.87 38.14 -8.70
N ASP A 77 7.90 38.03 -7.85
CA ASP A 77 8.11 36.84 -7.01
C ASP A 77 6.91 36.62 -6.06
N LEU A 78 6.42 37.69 -5.42
CA LEU A 78 5.21 37.64 -4.59
C LEU A 78 3.95 37.27 -5.39
N GLN A 79 3.82 37.74 -6.63
CA GLN A 79 2.70 37.35 -7.51
C GLN A 79 2.77 35.87 -7.89
N ILE A 80 3.97 35.36 -8.17
CA ILE A 80 4.18 33.94 -8.47
C ILE A 80 3.85 33.10 -7.23
N GLU A 81 4.34 33.48 -6.05
CA GLU A 81 4.01 32.79 -4.79
C GLU A 81 2.50 32.82 -4.50
N THR A 82 1.85 33.97 -4.68
CA THR A 82 0.39 34.10 -4.52
C THR A 82 -0.37 33.19 -5.48
N ASN A 83 0.07 33.10 -6.75
CA ASN A 83 -0.54 32.21 -7.73
C ASN A 83 -0.31 30.74 -7.40
N LYS A 84 0.89 30.36 -6.93
CA LYS A 84 1.18 29.00 -6.47
C LYS A 84 0.30 28.59 -5.29
N MET A 85 0.13 29.49 -4.31
CA MET A 85 -0.77 29.25 -3.18
C MET A 85 -2.22 29.08 -3.66
N ARG A 86 -2.67 29.93 -4.61
CA ARG A 86 -4.02 29.81 -5.18
C ARG A 86 -4.22 28.47 -5.89
N GLU A 87 -3.26 28.04 -6.70
CA GLU A 87 -3.29 26.75 -7.39
C GLU A 87 -3.40 25.59 -6.38
N GLN A 88 -2.59 25.62 -5.31
CA GLN A 88 -2.67 24.62 -4.23
C GLN A 88 -4.05 24.60 -3.56
N TYR A 89 -4.62 25.78 -3.24
CA TYR A 89 -5.96 25.87 -2.69
C TYR A 89 -7.03 25.33 -3.65
N GLU A 90 -6.90 25.56 -4.96
CA GLU A 90 -7.81 25.04 -5.97
C GLU A 90 -7.70 23.51 -6.09
N THR A 91 -6.48 22.96 -6.05
CA THR A 91 -6.27 21.50 -6.06
C THR A 91 -6.84 20.84 -4.81
N GLU A 92 -6.56 21.38 -3.62
CA GLU A 92 -7.10 20.85 -2.36
C GLU A 92 -8.63 20.94 -2.33
N ASN A 93 -9.21 22.04 -2.83
CA ASN A 93 -10.65 22.20 -2.92
C ASN A 93 -11.28 21.19 -3.89
N PHE A 94 -10.62 20.88 -5.02
CA PHE A 94 -11.08 19.84 -5.93
C PHE A 94 -11.02 18.44 -5.30
N GLU A 95 -9.93 18.12 -4.60
CA GLU A 95 -9.79 16.86 -3.86
C GLU A 95 -10.84 16.72 -2.76
N LEU A 96 -11.07 17.78 -1.98
CA LEU A 96 -12.10 17.81 -0.94
C LEU A 96 -13.51 17.64 -1.52
N LYS A 97 -13.82 18.28 -2.65
CA LYS A 97 -15.11 18.09 -3.35
C LYS A 97 -15.29 16.64 -3.80
N ASN A 98 -14.26 16.02 -4.36
CA ASN A 98 -14.32 14.61 -4.75
C ASN A 98 -14.52 13.69 -3.54
N MET A 99 -13.86 13.98 -2.42
CA MET A 99 -14.05 13.25 -1.17
C MET A 99 -15.47 13.40 -0.63
N ILE A 100 -16.02 14.62 -0.66
CA ILE A 100 -17.41 14.89 -0.26
C ILE A 100 -18.38 14.09 -1.13
N LEU A 101 -18.23 14.12 -2.46
CA LEU A 101 -19.08 13.34 -3.36
C LEU A 101 -18.99 11.82 -3.11
N ALA A 102 -17.78 11.31 -2.82
CA ALA A 102 -17.60 9.91 -2.47
C ALA A 102 -18.29 9.54 -1.14
N LEU A 103 -18.19 10.43 -0.14
CA LEU A 103 -18.87 10.26 1.15
C LEU A 103 -20.39 10.37 1.01
N GLU A 104 -20.90 11.30 0.21
CA GLU A 104 -22.33 11.43 -0.09
C GLU A 104 -22.88 10.17 -0.75
N ASN A 105 -22.18 9.65 -1.77
CA ASN A 105 -22.55 8.37 -2.39
C ASN A 105 -22.56 7.22 -1.37
N ARG A 106 -21.56 7.18 -0.48
CA ARG A 106 -21.50 6.15 0.56
C ARG A 106 -22.63 6.26 1.57
N VAL A 107 -23.03 7.48 1.95
CA VAL A 107 -24.19 7.71 2.82
C VAL A 107 -25.47 7.24 2.14
N LEU A 108 -25.67 7.57 0.86
CA LEU A 108 -26.84 7.10 0.09
C LEU A 108 -26.91 5.57 0.01
N GLU A 109 -25.79 4.88 -0.22
CA GLU A 109 -25.72 3.42 -0.19
C GLU A 109 -26.10 2.85 1.18
N LEU A 110 -25.60 3.48 2.25
CA LEU A 110 -25.89 3.06 3.63
C LEU A 110 -27.36 3.27 3.98
N GLU A 111 -27.95 4.41 3.60
CA GLU A 111 -29.38 4.69 3.78
C GLU A 111 -30.25 3.65 3.06
N LEU A 112 -29.92 3.33 1.80
CA LEU A 112 -30.65 2.33 1.03
C LEU A 112 -30.48 0.91 1.61
N SER A 113 -29.30 0.59 2.14
CA SER A 113 -29.08 -0.69 2.85
C SER A 113 -29.86 -0.74 4.17
N SER A 114 -29.95 0.37 4.89
CA SER A 114 -30.72 0.48 6.13
C SER A 114 -32.20 0.30 5.85
N GLU A 115 -32.74 0.94 4.81
CA GLU A 115 -34.14 0.82 4.43
C GLU A 115 -34.52 -0.63 4.10
N LYS A 116 -33.66 -1.34 3.35
CA LYS A 116 -33.83 -2.77 3.07
C LYS A 116 -33.90 -3.61 4.34
N VAL A 117 -32.94 -3.43 5.25
CA VAL A 117 -32.90 -4.17 6.52
C VAL A 117 -34.12 -3.84 7.38
N THR A 118 -34.57 -2.58 7.41
CA THR A 118 -35.80 -2.21 8.12
C THR A 118 -37.03 -2.86 7.51
N GLY A 119 -37.12 -2.93 6.18
CA GLY A 119 -38.23 -3.62 5.50
C GLY A 119 -38.25 -5.12 5.78
N GLU A 120 -37.08 -5.78 5.79
CA GLU A 120 -36.98 -7.20 6.17
C GLU A 120 -37.37 -7.44 7.63
N ARG A 121 -36.92 -6.56 8.55
CA ARG A 121 -37.30 -6.59 9.96
C ARG A 121 -38.82 -6.48 10.13
N ASP A 122 -39.45 -5.54 9.42
CA ASP A 122 -40.90 -5.31 9.50
C ASP A 122 -41.67 -6.53 8.97
N ALA A 123 -41.25 -7.10 7.84
CA ALA A 123 -41.85 -8.31 7.28
C ALA A 123 -41.71 -9.53 8.22
N LEU A 124 -40.56 -9.69 8.88
CA LEU A 124 -40.36 -10.73 9.89
C LEU A 124 -41.24 -10.50 11.13
N GLN A 125 -41.39 -9.25 11.54
CA GLN A 125 -42.22 -8.89 12.69
C GLN A 125 -43.72 -9.14 12.41
N GLU A 126 -44.19 -8.86 11.20
CA GLU A 126 -45.54 -9.23 10.77
C GLU A 126 -45.76 -10.74 10.76
N ARG A 127 -44.80 -11.51 10.22
CA ARG A 127 -44.87 -12.98 10.24
C ARG A 127 -44.89 -13.54 11.65
N LEU A 128 -44.08 -12.98 12.55
CA LEU A 128 -44.07 -13.37 13.96
C LEU A 128 -45.43 -13.12 14.60
N HIS A 129 -46.00 -11.92 14.41
CA HIS A 129 -47.33 -11.60 14.92
C HIS A 129 -48.41 -12.53 14.37
N ALA A 130 -48.36 -12.90 13.09
CA ALA A 130 -49.29 -13.85 12.49
C ALA A 130 -49.18 -15.26 13.11
N VAL A 131 -47.97 -15.71 13.42
CA VAL A 131 -47.76 -17.00 14.12
C VAL A 131 -48.25 -16.92 15.56
N GLU A 132 -48.04 -15.79 16.25
CA GLU A 132 -48.55 -15.57 17.60
C GLU A 132 -50.08 -15.56 17.67
N THR A 133 -50.76 -14.98 16.68
CA THR A 133 -52.23 -15.01 16.59
C THR A 133 -52.72 -16.43 16.34
N ASN A 134 -52.13 -17.14 15.38
CA ASN A 134 -52.48 -18.54 15.10
C ASN A 134 -52.28 -19.45 16.32
N ARG A 135 -51.22 -19.21 17.11
CA ARG A 135 -50.98 -19.95 18.35
C ARG A 135 -52.06 -19.68 19.40
N LYS A 136 -52.55 -18.44 19.50
CA LYS A 136 -53.65 -18.08 20.41
C LYS A 136 -54.96 -18.74 19.97
N GLU A 137 -55.30 -18.64 18.69
CA GLU A 137 -56.48 -19.28 18.11
C GLU A 137 -56.47 -20.81 18.34
N LEU A 138 -55.34 -21.48 18.08
CA LEU A 138 -55.21 -22.92 18.34
C LEU A 138 -55.35 -23.27 19.84
N ALA A 139 -54.87 -22.41 20.73
CA ALA A 139 -55.05 -22.60 22.16
C ALA A 139 -56.53 -22.47 22.57
N ASP A 140 -57.25 -21.51 21.99
CA ASP A 140 -58.69 -21.33 22.22
C ASP A 140 -59.49 -22.54 21.67
N GLU A 141 -59.17 -23.02 20.47
CA GLU A 141 -59.75 -24.25 19.90
C GLU A 141 -59.49 -25.47 20.80
N TYR A 142 -58.27 -25.60 21.33
CA TYR A 142 -57.94 -26.70 22.25
C TYR A 142 -58.76 -26.64 23.54
N ILE A 143 -58.99 -25.44 24.09
CA ILE A 143 -59.83 -25.26 25.27
C ILE A 143 -61.27 -25.68 24.97
N ILE A 144 -61.83 -25.27 23.84
CA ILE A 144 -63.18 -25.66 23.41
C ILE A 144 -63.27 -27.19 23.25
N LEU A 145 -62.30 -27.78 22.55
CA LEU A 145 -62.26 -29.22 22.32
C LEU A 145 -62.17 -30.01 23.63
N LYS A 146 -61.32 -29.57 24.57
CA LYS A 146 -61.20 -30.17 25.91
C LYS A 146 -62.52 -30.08 26.69
N SER A 147 -63.21 -28.94 26.61
CA SER A 147 -64.53 -28.75 27.23
C SER A 147 -65.56 -29.73 26.64
N ASN A 148 -65.59 -29.89 25.31
CA ASN A 148 -66.48 -30.84 24.64
C ASN A 148 -66.21 -32.30 25.05
N TYR A 149 -64.94 -32.72 25.11
CA TYR A 149 -64.59 -34.06 25.58
C TYR A 149 -64.98 -34.29 27.05
N LEU A 150 -64.83 -33.28 27.91
CA LEU A 150 -65.27 -33.36 29.30
C LEU A 150 -66.79 -33.48 29.42
N ALA A 151 -67.55 -32.76 28.58
CA ALA A 151 -69.01 -32.89 28.55
C ALA A 151 -69.45 -34.28 28.08
N LEU A 152 -68.88 -34.78 26.97
CA LEU A 152 -69.16 -36.12 26.46
C LEU A 152 -68.79 -37.22 27.47
N GLY A 153 -67.69 -37.03 28.20
CA GLY A 153 -67.30 -37.94 29.29
C GLY A 153 -68.36 -38.01 30.39
N LYS A 154 -68.94 -36.86 30.79
CA LYS A 154 -70.03 -36.83 31.77
C LYS A 154 -71.31 -37.48 31.25
N GLU A 155 -71.66 -37.28 29.98
CA GLU A 155 -72.82 -37.93 29.36
C GLU A 155 -72.65 -39.46 29.32
N LEU A 156 -71.45 -39.93 28.96
CA LEU A 156 -71.13 -41.36 28.99
C LEU A 156 -71.26 -41.93 30.40
N GLU A 157 -70.76 -41.23 31.40
CA GLU A 157 -70.86 -41.64 32.81
C GLU A 157 -72.32 -41.73 33.27
N GLN A 158 -73.17 -40.77 32.86
CA GLN A 158 -74.62 -40.81 33.10
C GLN A 158 -75.32 -42.01 32.42
N GLU A 159 -74.94 -42.35 31.19
CA GLU A 159 -75.48 -43.53 30.51
C GLU A 159 -75.00 -44.84 31.15
N VAL A 160 -73.78 -44.87 31.67
CA VAL A 160 -73.29 -46.00 32.47
C VAL A 160 -74.13 -46.15 33.74
N THR A 161 -74.38 -45.07 34.48
CA THR A 161 -75.21 -45.15 35.70
C THR A 161 -76.64 -45.59 35.40
N LYS A 162 -77.26 -45.10 34.31
CA LYS A 162 -78.59 -45.55 33.88
C LYS A 162 -78.61 -47.03 33.49
N ASN A 163 -77.57 -47.52 32.80
CA ASN A 163 -77.45 -48.93 32.45
C ASN A 163 -77.25 -49.81 33.70
N GLU A 164 -76.50 -49.34 34.69
CA GLU A 164 -76.34 -50.01 35.98
C GLU A 164 -77.68 -50.07 36.73
N GLU A 165 -78.44 -48.98 36.77
CA GLU A 165 -79.80 -48.92 37.32
C GLU A 165 -80.74 -49.89 36.61
N LEU A 166 -80.78 -49.88 35.27
CA LEU A 166 -81.60 -50.81 34.49
C LEU A 166 -81.18 -52.27 34.71
N SER A 167 -79.88 -52.53 34.85
CA SER A 167 -79.36 -53.86 35.18
C SER A 167 -79.81 -54.32 36.57
N LEU A 168 -79.84 -53.41 37.55
CA LEU A 168 -80.40 -53.67 38.88
C LEU A 168 -81.91 -53.91 38.85
N GLU A 169 -82.66 -53.15 38.06
CA GLU A 169 -84.11 -53.34 37.86
C GLU A 169 -84.42 -54.69 37.22
N LEU A 170 -83.68 -55.08 36.18
CA LEU A 170 -83.80 -56.40 35.55
C LEU A 170 -83.49 -57.54 36.53
N LEU A 171 -82.48 -57.36 37.38
CA LEU A 171 -82.14 -58.31 38.42
C LEU A 171 -83.23 -58.40 39.50
N ASN A 172 -83.81 -57.27 39.89
CA ASN A 172 -84.96 -57.23 40.81
C ASN A 172 -86.21 -57.88 40.21
N LEU A 173 -86.49 -57.67 38.93
CA LEU A 173 -87.58 -58.35 38.20
C LEU A 173 -87.34 -59.86 38.11
N ALA A 174 -86.11 -60.30 37.84
CA ALA A 174 -85.75 -61.71 37.85
C ALA A 174 -85.96 -62.34 39.25
N ASN A 175 -85.58 -61.62 40.31
CA ASN A 175 -85.81 -62.04 41.69
C ASN A 175 -87.30 -62.06 42.06
N ALA A 176 -88.10 -61.07 41.64
CA ALA A 176 -89.55 -61.05 41.83
C ALA A 176 -90.23 -62.21 41.10
N ARG A 177 -89.75 -62.58 39.90
CA ARG A 177 -90.22 -63.73 39.15
C ARG A 177 -89.86 -65.07 39.81
N SER A 178 -88.76 -65.12 40.56
CA SER A 178 -88.37 -66.30 41.35
C SER A 178 -89.16 -66.48 42.66
N ASN A 179 -89.86 -65.44 43.15
CA ASN A 179 -90.60 -65.43 44.41
C ASN A 179 -92.14 -65.55 44.25
N LEU A 180 -92.64 -65.89 43.06
CA LEU A 180 -94.08 -66.12 42.83
C LEU A 180 -94.48 -67.54 43.28
N PRO A 181 -95.51 -67.74 44.12
CA PRO A 181 -95.92 -69.08 44.54
C PRO A 181 -96.43 -69.88 43.34
N HIS A 182 -95.77 -71.00 43.05
CA HIS A 182 -96.24 -72.00 42.08
C HIS A 182 -97.50 -72.68 42.63
N THR A 183 -98.67 -72.21 42.20
CA THR A 183 -99.93 -72.94 42.32
C THR A 183 -99.95 -74.06 41.28
N GLN A 184 -99.57 -75.24 41.74
CA GLN A 184 -100.15 -76.56 41.46
C GLN A 184 -101.14 -76.71 40.27
N ASP A 185 -100.73 -77.48 39.25
CA ASP A 185 -101.39 -78.74 38.83
C ASP A 185 -100.52 -79.47 37.79
N ASN A 186 -99.85 -80.57 38.17
CA ASN A 186 -100.27 -81.98 38.10
C ASN A 186 -99.84 -82.67 36.79
N ARG A 187 -98.68 -83.35 36.83
CA ARG A 187 -98.48 -84.81 36.66
C ARG A 187 -98.79 -85.36 35.27
N TYR A 188 -97.80 -85.99 34.64
CA TYR A 188 -97.73 -87.46 34.52
C TYR A 188 -96.27 -87.95 34.34
N HIS A 189 -95.93 -88.93 35.17
CA HIS A 189 -95.03 -90.06 34.94
C HIS A 189 -93.53 -89.89 34.60
N SER A 190 -92.74 -90.06 35.65
CA SER A 190 -91.74 -91.15 35.84
C SER A 190 -91.15 -91.83 34.60
N HIS A 191 -89.84 -91.62 34.39
CA HIS A 191 -88.78 -92.64 34.27
C HIS A 191 -87.58 -92.06 33.53
N ALA A 192 -86.46 -91.82 34.22
CA ALA A 192 -85.09 -91.91 33.68
C ALA A 192 -84.10 -91.31 34.70
N ARG A 193 -83.68 -92.11 35.68
CA ARG A 193 -82.58 -91.75 36.59
C ARG A 193 -81.20 -91.78 35.92
N ASP A 194 -81.14 -91.98 34.60
CA ASP A 194 -79.90 -92.10 33.84
C ASP A 194 -79.61 -90.88 32.93
N ASP A 195 -80.55 -89.91 32.83
CA ASP A 195 -80.37 -88.69 32.02
C ASP A 195 -79.84 -87.50 32.83
N GLU A 196 -79.94 -87.56 34.16
CA GLU A 196 -79.49 -86.48 35.06
C GLU A 196 -77.96 -86.43 35.17
N SER A 197 -77.28 -87.58 35.14
CA SER A 197 -75.81 -87.67 35.06
C SER A 197 -75.27 -87.23 33.69
N SER A 198 -76.02 -87.46 32.62
CA SER A 198 -75.73 -87.00 31.25
C SER A 198 -75.86 -85.47 31.17
N ALA A 199 -76.95 -84.91 31.69
CA ALA A 199 -77.21 -83.48 31.74
C ALA A 199 -76.25 -82.75 32.71
N GLU A 200 -75.83 -83.37 33.82
CA GLU A 200 -74.78 -82.84 34.69
C GLU A 200 -73.40 -82.88 34.02
N LEU A 201 -73.05 -83.95 33.30
CA LEU A 201 -71.84 -83.99 32.49
C LEU A 201 -71.85 -82.95 31.36
N GLU A 202 -73.03 -82.66 30.78
CA GLU A 202 -73.22 -81.61 29.77
C GLU A 202 -73.11 -80.20 30.37
N ARG A 203 -73.64 -79.97 31.59
CA ARG A 203 -73.47 -78.72 32.34
C ARG A 203 -72.02 -78.51 32.78
N VAL A 204 -71.33 -79.57 33.22
CA VAL A 204 -69.90 -79.53 33.55
C VAL A 204 -69.08 -79.30 32.29
N ARG A 205 -69.41 -79.94 31.14
CA ARG A 205 -68.79 -79.63 29.84
C ARG A 205 -69.01 -78.18 29.42
N ALA A 206 -70.22 -77.64 29.58
CA ALA A 206 -70.53 -76.24 29.28
C ALA A 206 -69.82 -75.25 30.21
N MET A 207 -69.66 -75.60 31.49
CA MET A 207 -68.91 -74.81 32.47
C MET A 207 -67.41 -74.86 32.21
N VAL A 208 -66.88 -76.03 31.84
CA VAL A 208 -65.50 -76.22 31.37
C VAL A 208 -65.25 -75.44 30.09
N HIS A 209 -66.20 -75.42 29.14
CA HIS A 209 -66.11 -74.59 27.93
C HIS A 209 -66.19 -73.09 28.21
N ARG A 210 -66.98 -72.65 29.19
CA ARG A 210 -67.00 -71.25 29.65
C ARG A 210 -65.69 -70.86 30.37
N LEU A 211 -65.16 -71.74 31.21
CA LEU A 211 -63.89 -71.52 31.90
C LEU A 211 -62.71 -71.60 30.94
N SER A 212 -62.75 -72.48 29.92
CA SER A 212 -61.74 -72.53 28.86
C SER A 212 -61.84 -71.32 27.95
N ALA A 213 -63.04 -70.85 27.58
CA ALA A 213 -63.23 -69.60 26.83
C ALA A 213 -62.78 -68.36 27.62
N ARG A 214 -62.98 -68.34 28.95
CA ARG A 214 -62.49 -67.27 29.84
C ARG A 214 -60.97 -67.34 30.03
N LYS A 215 -60.39 -68.54 30.11
CA LYS A 215 -58.93 -68.77 30.14
C LYS A 215 -58.27 -68.36 28.82
N VAL A 216 -58.93 -68.64 27.68
CA VAL A 216 -58.48 -68.19 26.34
C VAL A 216 -58.60 -66.67 26.20
N LYS A 217 -59.64 -66.03 26.74
CA LYS A 217 -59.74 -64.55 26.78
C LYS A 217 -58.71 -63.90 27.74
N LEU A 218 -58.38 -64.53 28.87
CA LEU A 218 -57.31 -64.05 29.75
C LEU A 218 -55.91 -64.24 29.13
N LEU A 219 -55.69 -65.33 28.39
CA LEU A 219 -54.45 -65.56 27.63
C LEU A 219 -54.31 -64.56 26.47
N GLY A 220 -55.39 -64.22 25.78
CA GLY A 220 -55.39 -63.17 24.74
C GLY A 220 -55.05 -61.77 25.29
N ASN A 221 -55.42 -61.47 26.53
CA ASN A 221 -55.07 -60.22 27.19
C ASN A 221 -53.59 -60.18 27.64
N GLN A 222 -52.97 -61.34 27.89
CA GLN A 222 -51.56 -61.40 28.27
C GLN A 222 -50.63 -60.94 27.16
N ASP A 223 -50.94 -61.27 25.91
CA ASP A 223 -50.17 -60.80 24.76
C ASP A 223 -50.44 -59.32 24.46
N HIS A 224 -51.67 -58.85 24.67
CA HIS A 224 -51.99 -57.43 24.57
C HIS A 224 -51.23 -56.57 25.61
N ILE A 225 -51.18 -57.00 26.88
CA ILE A 225 -50.42 -56.31 27.94
C ILE A 225 -48.92 -56.32 27.64
N LYS A 226 -48.37 -57.41 27.11
CA LYS A 226 -46.96 -57.47 26.67
C LYS A 226 -46.68 -56.45 25.57
N VAL A 227 -47.55 -56.36 24.57
CA VAL A 227 -47.40 -55.40 23.46
C VAL A 227 -47.47 -53.96 23.96
N GLU A 228 -48.39 -53.64 24.87
CA GLU A 228 -48.48 -52.31 25.49
C GLU A 228 -47.26 -51.97 26.35
N LEU A 229 -46.72 -52.92 27.13
CA LEU A 229 -45.46 -52.76 27.86
C LEU A 229 -44.27 -52.55 26.92
N GLU A 230 -44.20 -53.28 25.81
CA GLU A 230 -43.17 -53.13 24.79
C GLU A 230 -43.23 -51.73 24.15
N LYS A 231 -44.44 -51.23 23.87
CA LYS A 231 -44.65 -49.86 23.37
C LYS A 231 -44.22 -48.82 24.40
N MET A 232 -44.61 -48.97 25.66
CA MET A 232 -44.22 -48.07 26.75
C MET A 232 -42.71 -48.06 26.97
N LYS A 233 -42.05 -49.22 26.87
CA LYS A 233 -40.60 -49.32 26.94
C LYS A 233 -39.93 -48.59 25.77
N LYS A 234 -40.41 -48.80 24.55
CA LYS A 234 -39.88 -48.09 23.36
C LYS A 234 -40.07 -46.58 23.43
N THR A 235 -41.19 -46.10 23.96
CA THR A 235 -41.40 -44.65 24.14
C THR A 235 -40.47 -44.09 25.22
N TYR A 236 -40.24 -44.81 26.31
CA TYR A 236 -39.28 -44.42 27.34
C TYR A 236 -37.84 -44.41 26.78
N ASP A 237 -37.41 -45.45 26.09
CA ASP A 237 -36.08 -45.54 25.46
C ASP A 237 -35.89 -44.39 24.45
N SER A 238 -36.91 -44.07 23.66
CA SER A 238 -36.87 -42.92 22.73
C SER A 238 -36.79 -41.58 23.46
N GLN A 239 -37.52 -41.42 24.58
CA GLN A 239 -37.42 -40.22 25.40
C GLN A 239 -36.03 -40.12 26.04
N GLN A 240 -35.46 -41.21 26.55
CA GLN A 240 -34.12 -41.25 27.12
C GLN A 240 -33.06 -40.88 26.08
N GLN A 241 -33.11 -41.45 24.88
CA GLN A 241 -32.20 -41.11 23.77
C GLN A 241 -32.28 -39.62 23.41
N LYS A 242 -33.49 -39.05 23.32
CA LYS A 242 -33.67 -37.60 23.09
C LYS A 242 -33.06 -36.75 24.19
N LEU A 243 -33.15 -37.18 25.45
CA LEU A 243 -32.51 -36.48 26.57
C LEU A 243 -30.98 -36.55 26.47
N GLU A 244 -30.43 -37.72 26.17
CA GLU A 244 -28.99 -37.94 25.97
C GLU A 244 -28.44 -37.10 24.80
N GLU A 245 -29.14 -37.08 23.67
CA GLU A 245 -28.80 -36.24 22.52
C GLU A 245 -28.77 -34.76 22.89
N ARG A 246 -29.79 -34.25 23.61
CA ARG A 246 -29.79 -32.85 24.08
C ARG A 246 -28.65 -32.54 25.03
N VAL A 247 -28.26 -33.47 25.89
CA VAL A 247 -27.11 -33.29 26.79
C VAL A 247 -25.82 -33.19 25.97
N ILE A 248 -25.68 -34.01 24.93
CA ILE A 248 -24.54 -33.96 24.02
C ILE A 248 -24.51 -32.64 23.22
N THR A 249 -25.65 -32.18 22.70
CA THR A 249 -25.72 -30.91 21.96
C THR A 249 -25.38 -29.73 22.85
N MET A 250 -25.99 -29.63 24.04
CA MET A 250 -25.66 -28.59 25.02
C MET A 250 -24.19 -28.66 25.46
N GLY A 251 -23.61 -29.86 25.57
CA GLY A 251 -22.19 -30.05 25.88
C GLY A 251 -21.26 -29.48 24.79
N LYS A 252 -21.61 -29.69 23.50
CA LYS A 252 -20.89 -29.12 22.36
C LYS A 252 -21.01 -27.60 22.31
N GLU A 253 -22.23 -27.08 22.43
CA GLU A 253 -22.51 -25.63 22.47
C GLU A 253 -21.73 -24.95 23.61
N LEU A 254 -21.70 -25.57 24.80
CA LEU A 254 -20.94 -25.05 25.93
C LEU A 254 -19.43 -25.05 25.65
N GLN A 255 -18.91 -26.06 24.96
CA GLN A 255 -17.49 -26.13 24.61
C GLN A 255 -17.12 -25.11 23.54
N GLU A 256 -17.98 -24.90 22.54
CA GLU A 256 -17.83 -23.87 21.51
C GLU A 256 -17.89 -22.47 22.11
N ALA A 257 -18.87 -22.20 22.98
CA ALA A 257 -18.95 -20.93 23.72
C ALA A 257 -17.68 -20.68 24.56
N LYS A 258 -17.15 -21.69 25.24
CA LYS A 258 -15.87 -21.59 25.97
C LYS A 258 -14.68 -21.31 25.06
N ARG A 259 -14.62 -21.88 23.85
CA ARG A 259 -13.57 -21.57 22.86
C ARG A 259 -13.70 -20.13 22.38
N ALA A 260 -14.89 -19.70 21.99
CA ALA A 260 -15.15 -18.34 21.56
C ALA A 260 -14.77 -17.30 22.64
N ILE A 261 -15.05 -17.57 23.91
CA ILE A 261 -14.64 -16.71 25.02
C ILE A 261 -13.11 -16.63 25.15
N ARG A 262 -12.38 -17.74 24.97
CA ARG A 262 -10.91 -17.71 25.01
C ARG A 262 -10.33 -16.97 23.81
N ASP A 263 -10.92 -17.13 22.64
CA ASP A 263 -10.48 -16.46 21.42
C ASP A 263 -10.69 -14.94 21.52
N THR A 264 -11.82 -14.49 22.10
CA THR A 264 -12.05 -13.06 22.36
C THR A 264 -11.11 -12.52 23.44
N GLN A 265 -10.83 -13.29 24.49
CA GLN A 265 -9.83 -12.92 25.50
C GLN A 265 -8.42 -12.80 24.90
N HIS A 266 -8.03 -13.72 24.00
CA HIS A 266 -6.73 -13.67 23.33
C HIS A 266 -6.62 -12.41 22.44
N LYS A 267 -7.64 -12.15 21.61
CA LYS A 267 -7.70 -10.94 20.77
C LYS A 267 -7.66 -9.66 21.61
N LEU A 268 -8.36 -9.63 22.74
CA LEU A 268 -8.33 -8.49 23.66
C LEU A 268 -6.93 -8.28 24.25
N ALA A 269 -6.23 -9.36 24.61
CA ALA A 269 -4.86 -9.29 25.12
C ALA A 269 -3.87 -8.81 24.04
N GLU A 270 -3.99 -9.29 22.80
CA GLU A 270 -3.21 -8.82 21.66
C GLU A 270 -3.43 -7.32 21.40
N GLN A 271 -4.68 -6.88 21.35
CA GLN A 271 -5.03 -5.47 21.18
C GLN A 271 -4.49 -4.61 22.32
N SER A 272 -4.58 -5.09 23.56
CA SER A 272 -4.02 -4.41 24.73
C SER A 272 -2.49 -4.29 24.66
N ALA A 273 -1.80 -5.34 24.20
CA ALA A 273 -0.36 -5.32 24.01
C ALA A 273 0.05 -4.32 22.91
N VAL A 274 -0.65 -4.31 21.77
CA VAL A 274 -0.42 -3.33 20.69
C VAL A 274 -0.65 -1.91 21.19
N LEU A 275 -1.75 -1.65 21.90
CA LEU A 275 -2.05 -0.33 22.48
C LEU A 275 -0.97 0.13 23.46
N LEU A 276 -0.48 -0.75 24.34
CA LEU A 276 0.63 -0.42 25.25
C LEU A 276 1.92 -0.09 24.50
N THR A 277 2.24 -0.86 23.45
CA THR A 277 3.44 -0.56 22.64
C THR A 277 3.32 0.75 21.88
N SER A 278 2.15 1.10 21.35
CA SER A 278 1.93 2.36 20.67
C SER A 278 1.94 3.54 21.64
N GLN A 279 1.35 3.39 22.82
CA GLN A 279 1.41 4.39 23.89
C GLN A 279 2.85 4.64 24.37
N SER A 280 3.65 3.59 24.52
CA SER A 280 5.08 3.73 24.86
C SER A 280 5.85 4.46 23.76
N GLN A 281 5.57 4.18 22.48
CA GLN A 281 6.20 4.89 21.37
C GLN A 281 5.79 6.36 21.32
N LEU A 282 4.52 6.68 21.62
CA LEU A 282 4.06 8.05 21.72
C LEU A 282 4.82 8.82 22.80
N GLN A 283 4.95 8.23 24.00
CA GLN A 283 5.71 8.84 25.11
C GLN A 283 7.19 9.03 24.76
N GLU A 284 7.81 8.08 24.06
CA GLU A 284 9.20 8.20 23.60
C GLU A 284 9.35 9.37 22.62
N VAL A 285 8.44 9.50 21.65
CA VAL A 285 8.43 10.60 20.68
C VAL A 285 8.14 11.95 21.36
N GLU A 286 7.25 12.01 22.34
CA GLU A 286 6.98 13.22 23.14
C GLU A 286 8.21 13.65 23.96
N ALA A 287 8.91 12.70 24.56
CA ALA A 287 10.16 12.94 25.27
C ALA A 287 11.28 13.40 24.32
N GLU A 288 11.39 12.80 23.14
CA GLU A 288 12.30 13.25 22.08
C GLU A 288 11.96 14.66 21.60
N ASN A 289 10.68 14.98 21.41
CA ASN A 289 10.23 16.32 21.02
C ASN A 289 10.63 17.35 22.09
N SER A 290 10.38 17.05 23.37
CA SER A 290 10.79 17.90 24.49
C SER A 290 12.31 18.09 24.54
N ARG A 291 13.09 17.02 24.30
CA ARG A 291 14.55 17.07 24.24
C ARG A 291 15.05 17.92 23.05
N LEU A 292 14.44 17.79 21.89
CA LEU A 292 14.77 18.58 20.70
C LEU A 292 14.42 20.06 20.89
N GLN A 293 13.29 20.37 21.54
CA GLN A 293 12.93 21.74 21.90
C GLN A 293 13.95 22.38 22.84
N LEU A 294 14.40 21.65 23.87
CA LEU A 294 15.48 22.11 24.75
C LEU A 294 16.77 22.33 23.96
N ARG A 295 17.14 21.39 23.07
CA ARG A 295 18.34 21.53 22.26
C ARG A 295 18.30 22.73 21.31
N LEU A 296 17.12 23.05 20.75
CA LEU A 296 16.92 24.26 19.96
C LEU A 296 17.08 25.54 20.80
N LYS A 297 16.57 25.55 22.04
CA LYS A 297 16.75 26.68 22.96
C LYS A 297 18.23 26.88 23.32
N GLU A 298 18.94 25.81 23.67
CA GLU A 298 20.39 25.84 23.94
C GLU A 298 21.16 26.40 22.75
N LEU A 299 20.91 25.85 21.55
CA LEU A 299 21.62 26.28 20.35
C LEU A 299 21.32 27.75 19.99
N ASN A 300 20.08 28.21 20.18
CA ASN A 300 19.73 29.62 19.99
C ASN A 300 20.45 30.54 21.00
N GLU A 301 20.59 30.11 22.25
CA GLU A 301 21.32 30.85 23.28
C GLU A 301 22.82 30.87 22.99
N GLU A 302 23.38 29.77 22.50
CA GLU A 302 24.76 29.69 22.00
C GLU A 302 24.99 30.65 20.83
N TYR A 303 24.07 30.71 19.85
CA TYR A 303 24.16 31.67 18.74
C TYR A 303 24.08 33.12 19.22
N ARG A 304 23.17 33.44 20.15
CA ARG A 304 23.05 34.77 20.74
C ARG A 304 24.32 35.17 21.48
N SER A 305 24.82 34.29 22.36
CA SER A 305 26.05 34.52 23.13
C SER A 305 27.25 34.77 22.21
N ARG A 306 27.36 33.98 21.13
CA ARG A 306 28.45 34.11 20.16
C ARG A 306 28.36 35.40 19.33
N LEU A 307 27.15 35.83 18.94
CA LEU A 307 26.93 37.14 18.30
C LEU A 307 27.30 38.29 19.25
N THR A 308 26.88 38.22 20.52
CA THR A 308 27.24 39.21 21.53
C THR A 308 28.75 39.28 21.74
N GLN A 309 29.45 38.13 21.78
CA GLN A 309 30.91 38.09 21.88
C GLN A 309 31.58 38.73 20.65
N TYR A 310 31.10 38.47 19.43
CA TYR A 310 31.65 39.11 18.23
C TYR A 310 31.45 40.62 18.22
N ILE A 311 30.30 41.11 18.70
CA ILE A 311 30.04 42.55 18.84
C ILE A 311 30.99 43.16 19.88
N LYS A 312 31.19 42.47 21.01
CA LYS A 312 32.10 42.90 22.07
C LYS A 312 33.55 42.95 21.59
N ASP A 313 34.02 41.91 20.90
CA ASP A 313 35.38 41.87 20.35
C ASP A 313 35.61 42.96 19.29
N LEU A 314 34.58 43.29 18.49
CA LEU A 314 34.61 44.40 17.54
C LEU A 314 34.67 45.77 18.23
N ALA A 315 33.93 45.93 19.33
CA ALA A 315 33.97 47.13 20.17
C ALA A 315 35.33 47.28 20.86
N ASP A 316 35.86 46.23 21.48
CA ASP A 316 37.17 46.21 22.13
C ASP A 316 38.30 46.53 21.13
N TYR A 317 38.21 46.07 19.88
CA TYR A 317 39.14 46.44 18.80
C TYR A 317 39.05 47.94 18.44
N MET A 318 37.84 48.50 18.36
CA MET A 318 37.61 49.92 18.07
C MET A 318 38.07 50.84 19.21
N ASP A 319 37.89 50.41 20.46
CA ASP A 319 38.35 51.12 21.65
C ASP A 319 39.88 51.05 21.80
N SER A 320 40.49 49.90 21.50
CA SER A 320 41.96 49.73 21.44
C SER A 320 42.61 50.64 20.39
N LYS A 321 41.90 50.93 19.29
CA LYS A 321 42.33 51.88 18.26
C LYS A 321 42.23 53.33 18.73
N SER A 322 41.22 53.65 19.55
CA SER A 322 40.92 55.02 20.02
C SER A 322 41.75 55.43 21.25
N GLY A 323 42.16 54.48 22.09
CA GLY A 323 43.01 54.73 23.27
C GLY A 323 44.50 54.99 22.97
N SER A 324 44.98 54.76 21.74
CA SER A 324 46.40 54.92 21.36
C SER A 324 46.75 56.29 20.73
N ASN A 325 46.06 57.36 21.14
CA ASN A 325 46.32 58.74 20.68
C ASN A 325 47.58 59.39 21.27
N LEU A 326 48.67 58.62 21.42
CA LEU A 326 50.01 59.13 21.73
C LEU A 326 51.01 58.51 20.74
N GLN A 327 51.14 59.18 19.59
CA GLN A 327 52.36 59.32 18.78
C GLN A 327 53.29 58.09 18.66
N GLU A 328 53.02 57.12 17.77
CA GLU A 328 54.06 56.22 17.23
C GLU A 328 53.72 55.74 15.79
N PRO A 329 54.52 56.05 14.74
CA PRO A 329 54.13 55.82 13.33
C PRO A 329 54.28 54.39 12.75
N SER A 330 54.46 53.30 13.52
CA SER A 330 54.89 52.01 12.92
C SER A 330 54.12 50.72 13.28
N LYS A 331 53.00 50.74 14.02
CA LYS A 331 52.29 49.50 14.44
C LYS A 331 51.16 49.02 13.52
N GLY A 332 51.15 49.43 12.24
CA GLY A 332 50.17 48.98 11.24
C GLY A 332 50.05 47.46 11.03
N PRO A 333 51.16 46.68 10.99
CA PRO A 333 51.11 45.23 10.76
C PRO A 333 50.49 44.44 11.92
N ALA A 334 50.72 44.88 13.17
CA ALA A 334 50.24 44.20 14.37
C ALA A 334 48.71 44.35 14.52
N ASN A 335 48.17 45.52 14.24
CA ASN A 335 46.73 45.80 14.28
C ASN A 335 45.96 45.05 13.18
N HIS A 336 46.53 44.98 11.97
CA HIS A 336 45.98 44.18 10.88
C HIS A 336 46.01 42.67 11.19
N ALA A 337 47.07 42.19 11.87
CA ALA A 337 47.16 40.80 12.30
C ALA A 337 46.10 40.44 13.36
N HIS A 338 45.73 41.35 14.25
CA HIS A 338 44.68 41.13 15.26
C HIS A 338 43.28 41.00 14.61
N MET A 339 42.92 41.95 13.73
CA MET A 339 41.66 41.88 12.97
C MET A 339 41.59 40.61 12.12
N LYS A 340 42.69 40.24 11.47
CA LYS A 340 42.76 39.01 10.67
C LYS A 340 42.50 37.76 11.53
N ARG A 341 43.12 37.65 12.71
CA ARG A 341 42.90 36.52 13.64
C ARG A 341 41.45 36.45 14.14
N PHE A 342 40.81 37.60 14.40
CA PHE A 342 39.40 37.67 14.80
C PHE A 342 38.48 37.14 13.69
N VAL A 343 38.65 37.64 12.46
CA VAL A 343 37.88 37.19 11.29
C VAL A 343 38.14 35.70 11.01
N ASP A 344 39.39 35.25 11.12
CA ASP A 344 39.75 33.84 10.94
C ASP A 344 39.08 32.94 12.01
N SER A 345 39.00 33.40 13.27
CA SER A 345 38.28 32.70 14.34
C SER A 345 36.79 32.63 14.08
N MET A 346 36.17 33.76 13.70
CA MET A 346 34.75 33.82 13.35
C MET A 346 34.41 32.86 12.20
N LEU A 347 35.21 32.88 11.13
CA LEU A 347 35.05 32.01 9.97
C LEU A 347 35.24 30.53 10.34
N LYS A 348 36.23 30.20 11.18
CA LYS A 348 36.47 28.84 11.66
C LYS A 348 35.25 28.32 12.43
N ASP A 349 34.71 29.12 13.31
CA ASP A 349 33.59 28.70 14.14
C ASP A 349 32.28 28.64 13.32
N ILE A 350 32.11 29.47 12.28
CA ILE A 350 30.97 29.40 11.33
C ILE A 350 31.06 28.08 10.55
N LYS A 351 32.23 27.75 10.02
CA LYS A 351 32.48 26.48 9.34
C LYS A 351 32.20 25.27 10.24
N ALA A 352 32.62 25.33 11.51
CA ALA A 352 32.35 24.26 12.48
C ALA A 352 30.85 24.10 12.77
N SER A 353 30.11 25.21 12.89
CA SER A 353 28.65 25.18 13.11
C SER A 353 27.91 24.60 11.90
N HIS A 354 28.27 25.01 10.67
CA HIS A 354 27.70 24.41 9.46
C HIS A 354 28.01 22.92 9.34
N LYS A 355 29.24 22.50 9.65
CA LYS A 355 29.63 21.09 9.66
C LYS A 355 28.81 20.27 10.67
N SER A 356 28.62 20.78 11.89
CA SER A 356 27.78 20.10 12.89
C SER A 356 26.30 20.01 12.45
N ARG A 357 25.76 21.08 11.84
CA ARG A 357 24.39 21.05 11.28
C ARG A 357 24.27 20.05 10.13
N GLU A 358 25.25 19.99 9.25
CA GLU A 358 25.32 19.01 8.16
C GLU A 358 25.35 17.58 8.71
N GLU A 359 26.16 17.31 9.74
CA GLU A 359 26.22 16.00 10.41
C GLU A 359 24.87 15.62 11.07
N GLN A 360 24.17 16.58 11.68
CA GLN A 360 22.83 16.37 12.24
C GLN A 360 21.80 16.06 11.14
N LEU A 361 21.79 16.83 10.05
CA LEU A 361 20.89 16.60 8.91
C LEU A 361 21.18 15.25 8.23
N ALA A 362 22.46 14.90 8.05
CA ALA A 362 22.86 13.58 7.56
C ALA A 362 22.44 12.46 8.52
N GLY A 363 22.53 12.69 9.83
CA GLY A 363 22.02 11.78 10.85
C GLY A 363 20.51 11.56 10.76
N ALA A 364 19.74 12.64 10.64
CA ALA A 364 18.30 12.60 10.46
C ALA A 364 17.90 11.88 9.16
N ALA A 365 18.56 12.20 8.04
CA ALA A 365 18.34 11.54 6.75
C ALA A 365 18.62 10.02 6.83
N ARG A 366 19.71 9.61 7.49
CA ARG A 366 19.98 8.19 7.75
C ARG A 366 18.90 7.55 8.63
N GLY A 367 18.39 8.26 9.63
CA GLY A 367 17.28 7.84 10.48
C GLY A 367 15.97 7.64 9.70
N TYR A 368 15.59 8.59 8.84
CA TYR A 368 14.44 8.47 7.94
C TYR A 368 14.60 7.28 6.98
N LYS A 369 15.78 7.10 6.37
CA LYS A 369 16.06 5.94 5.52
C LYS A 369 15.95 4.61 6.28
N LYS A 370 16.35 4.56 7.54
CA LYS A 370 16.17 3.37 8.40
C LYS A 370 14.69 3.10 8.69
N ARG A 371 13.92 4.13 9.04
CA ARG A 371 12.46 4.01 9.27
C ARG A 371 11.74 3.56 8.00
N MET A 372 12.08 4.14 6.85
CA MET A 372 11.49 3.77 5.56
C MET A 372 11.76 2.30 5.23
N ARG A 373 13.00 1.82 5.39
CA ARG A 373 13.32 0.38 5.22
C ARG A 373 12.53 -0.52 6.17
N ASN A 374 12.29 -0.10 7.41
CA ASN A 374 11.48 -0.88 8.35
C ASN A 374 9.99 -0.90 7.94
N LEU A 375 9.47 0.20 7.39
CA LEU A 375 8.11 0.27 6.87
C LEU A 375 7.96 -0.67 5.66
N VAL A 376 8.92 -0.67 4.74
CA VAL A 376 8.94 -1.61 3.60
C VAL A 376 8.91 -3.06 4.06
N LYS A 377 9.70 -3.43 5.08
CA LYS A 377 9.65 -4.79 5.65
C LYS A 377 8.29 -5.16 6.24
N LYS A 378 7.64 -4.21 6.92
CA LYS A 378 6.27 -4.43 7.44
C LYS A 378 5.27 -4.60 6.30
N HIS A 379 5.40 -3.80 5.25
CA HIS A 379 4.59 -3.89 4.03
C HIS A 379 4.77 -5.23 3.34
N GLU A 380 6.00 -5.72 3.20
CA GLU A 380 6.28 -7.07 2.67
C GLU A 380 5.61 -8.17 3.49
N ASN A 381 5.68 -8.10 4.82
CA ASN A 381 5.01 -9.06 5.69
C ASN A 381 3.48 -9.02 5.53
N LEU A 382 2.90 -7.82 5.40
CA LEU A 382 1.48 -7.65 5.16
C LEU A 382 1.05 -8.21 3.80
N LEU A 383 1.86 -7.97 2.76
CA LEU A 383 1.66 -8.56 1.43
C LEU A 383 1.68 -10.09 1.46
N ILE A 384 2.57 -10.69 2.25
CA ILE A 384 2.60 -12.15 2.43
C ILE A 384 1.32 -12.64 3.10
N ALA A 385 0.87 -11.99 4.19
CA ALA A 385 -0.38 -12.34 4.86
C ALA A 385 -1.59 -12.19 3.94
N TYR A 386 -1.65 -11.10 3.17
CA TYR A 386 -2.68 -10.86 2.16
C TYR A 386 -2.70 -11.97 1.10
N ARG A 387 -1.54 -12.36 0.56
CA ARG A 387 -1.42 -13.48 -0.39
C ARG A 387 -1.99 -14.76 0.20
N MET A 388 -1.58 -15.12 1.41
CA MET A 388 -2.05 -16.35 2.06
C MET A 388 -3.57 -16.35 2.26
N GLN A 389 -4.13 -15.21 2.66
CA GLN A 389 -5.58 -15.07 2.82
C GLN A 389 -6.31 -15.17 1.47
N ARG A 390 -5.79 -14.52 0.42
CA ARG A 390 -6.36 -14.59 -0.93
C ARG A 390 -6.37 -16.02 -1.47
N GLU A 391 -5.27 -16.74 -1.28
CA GLU A 391 -5.12 -18.13 -1.71
C GLU A 391 -6.05 -19.08 -0.92
N GLN A 392 -6.24 -18.83 0.38
CA GLN A 392 -7.24 -19.54 1.19
C GLN A 392 -8.67 -19.32 0.65
N ILE A 393 -9.06 -18.08 0.38
CA ILE A 393 -10.39 -17.75 -0.17
C ILE A 393 -10.60 -18.43 -1.53
N GLN A 394 -9.59 -18.40 -2.40
CA GLN A 394 -9.63 -19.08 -3.70
C GLN A 394 -9.73 -20.60 -3.56
N SER A 395 -9.04 -21.20 -2.60
CA SER A 395 -9.08 -22.65 -2.34
C SER A 395 -10.41 -23.13 -1.74
N LEU A 396 -11.12 -22.25 -1.01
CA LEU A 396 -12.42 -22.56 -0.38
C LEU A 396 -13.57 -22.61 -1.40
N GLY A 397 -13.36 -22.16 -2.63
CA GLY A 397 -14.23 -22.47 -3.78
C GLY A 397 -15.65 -21.88 -3.73
N SER A 398 -15.92 -20.91 -2.86
CA SER A 398 -17.18 -20.17 -2.88
C SER A 398 -17.17 -19.15 -4.02
N SER A 399 -17.96 -19.39 -5.07
CA SER A 399 -18.06 -18.53 -6.26
C SER A 399 -18.46 -17.08 -5.98
N ASP A 400 -18.99 -16.81 -4.79
CA ASP A 400 -19.58 -15.52 -4.41
C ASP A 400 -18.62 -14.62 -3.62
N MET A 401 -17.42 -15.11 -3.28
CA MET A 401 -16.45 -14.36 -2.47
C MET A 401 -15.36 -13.76 -3.34
N ASP A 402 -15.41 -12.43 -3.52
CA ASP A 402 -14.33 -11.68 -4.15
C ASP A 402 -13.03 -11.82 -3.34
N SER A 403 -11.99 -12.33 -3.99
CA SER A 403 -10.67 -12.53 -3.39
C SER A 403 -9.86 -11.22 -3.30
N GLY A 404 -10.40 -10.13 -3.86
CA GLY A 404 -9.80 -8.80 -3.88
C GLY A 404 -8.71 -8.61 -4.94
N PRO A 405 -8.14 -7.39 -5.01
CA PRO A 405 -7.17 -6.99 -6.04
C PRO A 405 -5.91 -7.87 -6.07
N ALA A 406 -5.29 -8.02 -7.24
CA ALA A 406 -4.03 -8.73 -7.36
C ALA A 406 -2.89 -8.06 -6.56
N GLU A 407 -1.95 -8.85 -6.06
CA GLU A 407 -0.84 -8.39 -5.21
C GLU A 407 0.02 -7.29 -5.85
N PHE A 408 0.08 -7.27 -7.19
CA PHE A 408 0.80 -6.25 -7.93
C PHE A 408 0.29 -4.82 -7.62
N HIS A 409 -1.01 -4.64 -7.36
CA HIS A 409 -1.57 -3.32 -7.06
C HIS A 409 -1.00 -2.69 -5.78
N PHE A 410 -0.40 -3.49 -4.91
CA PHE A 410 0.22 -3.05 -3.66
C PHE A 410 1.75 -3.05 -3.74
N SER A 411 2.34 -3.23 -4.91
CA SER A 411 3.80 -3.18 -5.05
C SER A 411 4.34 -1.76 -4.86
N ILE A 412 5.44 -1.63 -4.12
CA ILE A 412 6.15 -0.36 -3.97
C ILE A 412 6.94 -0.11 -5.25
N THR A 413 6.78 1.07 -5.86
CA THR A 413 7.45 1.46 -7.12
C THR A 413 8.78 2.19 -6.89
N ASP A 414 9.03 2.65 -5.66
CA ASP A 414 10.16 3.54 -5.34
C ASP A 414 11.52 2.82 -5.44
N PRO A 415 12.38 3.13 -6.43
CA PRO A 415 13.58 2.36 -6.72
C PRO A 415 14.66 2.46 -5.64
N GLU A 416 14.67 3.51 -4.81
CA GLU A 416 15.64 3.66 -3.72
C GLU A 416 15.37 2.73 -2.53
N LEU A 417 14.15 2.21 -2.45
CA LEU A 417 13.69 1.37 -1.34
C LEU A 417 13.70 -0.11 -1.69
N LEU A 418 13.68 -0.44 -2.98
CA LEU A 418 13.65 -1.80 -3.48
C LEU A 418 15.07 -2.34 -3.71
N THR A 419 15.27 -3.57 -3.26
CA THR A 419 16.40 -4.39 -3.74
C THR A 419 16.10 -4.92 -5.15
N ASN A 420 17.14 -5.24 -5.94
CA ASN A 420 16.96 -5.81 -7.28
C ASN A 420 16.05 -7.05 -7.28
N THR A 421 16.18 -7.89 -6.25
CA THR A 421 15.33 -9.07 -6.06
C THR A 421 13.85 -8.72 -5.84
N THR A 422 13.55 -7.65 -5.09
CA THR A 422 12.16 -7.19 -4.92
C THR A 422 11.59 -6.56 -6.19
N GLN A 423 12.42 -5.91 -7.01
CA GLN A 423 11.98 -5.37 -8.31
C GLN A 423 11.64 -6.50 -9.29
N GLU A 424 12.46 -7.54 -9.35
CA GLU A 424 12.18 -8.73 -10.15
C GLU A 424 10.91 -9.45 -9.66
N LEU A 425 10.73 -9.58 -8.34
CA LEU A 425 9.49 -10.14 -7.78
C LEU A 425 8.25 -9.31 -8.14
N ASN A 426 8.35 -7.98 -8.20
CA ASN A 426 7.24 -7.13 -8.62
C ASN A 426 6.89 -7.37 -10.09
N ARG A 427 7.89 -7.46 -10.98
CA ARG A 427 7.68 -7.80 -12.39
C ARG A 427 7.01 -9.18 -12.56
N LEU A 428 7.48 -10.17 -11.82
CA LEU A 428 6.88 -11.51 -11.85
C LEU A 428 5.42 -11.50 -11.35
N ARG A 429 5.08 -10.63 -10.39
CA ARG A 429 3.69 -10.46 -9.92
C ARG A 429 2.81 -9.81 -10.99
N GLU A 430 3.32 -8.83 -11.73
CA GLU A 430 2.62 -8.23 -12.87
C GLU A 430 2.31 -9.27 -13.94
N ASP A 431 3.33 -10.05 -14.32
CA ASP A 431 3.19 -11.04 -15.38
C ASP A 431 2.28 -12.19 -14.97
N LYS A 432 2.34 -12.63 -13.70
CA LYS A 432 1.37 -13.57 -13.13
C LYS A 432 -0.06 -13.04 -13.24
N ALA A 433 -0.31 -11.78 -12.86
CA ALA A 433 -1.65 -11.20 -12.92
C ALA A 433 -2.17 -11.10 -14.37
N LYS A 434 -1.31 -10.72 -15.33
CA LYS A 434 -1.68 -10.69 -16.76
C LYS A 434 -2.06 -12.09 -17.28
N LEU A 435 -1.30 -13.11 -16.90
CA LEU A 435 -1.59 -14.50 -17.28
C LEU A 435 -2.88 -15.02 -16.63
N GLU A 436 -3.16 -14.68 -15.37
CA GLU A 436 -4.42 -15.02 -14.70
C GLU A 436 -5.64 -14.43 -15.44
N ILE A 437 -5.55 -13.16 -15.86
CA ILE A 437 -6.61 -12.49 -16.64
C ILE A 437 -6.83 -13.19 -17.98
N GLN A 438 -5.76 -13.47 -18.73
CA GLN A 438 -5.86 -14.19 -20.01
C GLN A 438 -6.49 -15.57 -19.84
N LEU A 439 -6.12 -16.31 -18.78
CA LEU A 439 -6.64 -17.64 -18.50
C LEU A 439 -8.14 -17.60 -18.19
N HIS A 440 -8.60 -16.59 -17.44
CA HIS A 440 -10.02 -16.36 -17.20
C HIS A 440 -10.78 -16.05 -18.50
N GLU A 441 -10.24 -15.18 -19.35
CA GLU A 441 -10.85 -14.87 -20.67
C GLU A 441 -10.96 -16.11 -21.57
N PHE A 442 -9.93 -16.96 -21.59
CA PHE A 442 -9.97 -18.23 -22.34
C PHE A 442 -11.00 -19.21 -21.76
N GLN A 443 -11.12 -19.28 -20.43
CA GLN A 443 -12.13 -20.11 -19.77
C GLN A 443 -13.56 -19.63 -20.04
N GLU A 444 -13.81 -18.31 -20.04
CA GLU A 444 -15.10 -17.73 -20.41
C GLU A 444 -15.43 -17.96 -21.88
N LYS A 445 -14.48 -17.76 -22.79
CA LYS A 445 -14.66 -18.07 -24.22
C LYS A 445 -15.00 -19.55 -24.44
N LYS A 446 -14.37 -20.46 -23.67
CA LYS A 446 -14.70 -21.89 -23.68
C LYS A 446 -16.10 -22.17 -23.15
N ARG A 447 -16.51 -21.58 -22.02
CA ARG A 447 -17.90 -21.73 -21.53
C ARG A 447 -18.92 -21.20 -22.54
N LEU A 448 -18.66 -20.05 -23.15
CA LEU A 448 -19.55 -19.46 -24.15
C LEU A 448 -19.68 -20.37 -25.39
N SER A 449 -18.56 -20.94 -25.85
CA SER A 449 -18.51 -21.94 -26.92
C SER A 449 -19.26 -23.24 -26.58
N GLU A 450 -19.24 -23.69 -25.33
CA GLU A 450 -19.96 -24.89 -24.88
C GLU A 450 -21.46 -24.61 -24.70
N THR A 451 -21.83 -23.40 -24.29
CA THR A 451 -23.24 -23.00 -24.10
C THR A 451 -23.96 -22.61 -25.40
N SER A 452 -23.24 -22.34 -26.50
CA SER A 452 -23.85 -22.09 -27.82
C SER A 452 -24.14 -23.36 -28.64
N GLY A 453 -24.00 -24.55 -28.04
CA GLY A 453 -24.28 -25.83 -28.69
C GLY A 453 -25.76 -26.24 -28.65
N PHE A 454 -26.55 -25.75 -29.62
CA PHE A 454 -27.72 -26.50 -30.11
C PHE A 454 -27.21 -27.84 -30.64
N GLY A 455 -27.84 -28.94 -30.22
CA GLY A 455 -27.46 -30.28 -30.65
C GLY A 455 -27.50 -30.43 -32.17
N LEU A 456 -26.46 -31.07 -32.71
CA LEU A 456 -26.42 -32.03 -33.83
C LEU A 456 -24.98 -32.07 -34.34
N SER A 457 -24.40 -33.25 -34.43
CA SER A 457 -23.10 -33.50 -35.07
C SER A 457 -23.06 -32.96 -36.51
N PRO A 458 -21.94 -32.32 -36.92
CA PRO A 458 -21.44 -32.52 -38.28
C PRO A 458 -19.90 -32.58 -38.28
N GLU A 459 -19.37 -33.78 -38.06
CA GLU A 459 -17.94 -34.08 -37.95
C GLU A 459 -17.20 -34.14 -39.29
N GLN A 460 -17.73 -33.55 -40.37
CA GLN A 460 -17.16 -33.75 -41.72
C GLN A 460 -17.08 -32.51 -42.62
N LYS A 461 -17.53 -31.32 -42.18
CA LYS A 461 -17.40 -30.09 -42.99
C LYS A 461 -16.62 -28.93 -42.34
N LEU A 462 -16.48 -28.91 -41.01
CA LEU A 462 -15.64 -27.93 -40.31
C LEU A 462 -14.16 -28.32 -40.27
N ASP A 463 -13.86 -29.59 -40.57
CA ASP A 463 -12.51 -30.15 -40.45
C ASP A 463 -11.61 -29.64 -41.58
N GLU A 464 -12.10 -29.47 -42.80
CA GLU A 464 -11.24 -29.13 -43.94
C GLU A 464 -10.77 -27.66 -43.91
N GLU A 465 -11.64 -26.73 -43.50
CA GLU A 465 -11.27 -25.31 -43.29
C GLU A 465 -10.45 -25.13 -42.01
N SER A 466 -10.76 -25.83 -40.92
CA SER A 466 -9.93 -25.81 -39.71
C SER A 466 -8.55 -26.41 -39.95
N TRP A 467 -8.46 -27.55 -40.66
CA TRP A 467 -7.19 -28.14 -41.05
C TRP A 467 -6.46 -27.29 -42.09
N ALA A 468 -7.16 -26.57 -42.97
CA ALA A 468 -6.54 -25.60 -43.87
C ALA A 468 -5.94 -24.43 -43.09
N GLU A 469 -6.63 -23.90 -42.09
CA GLU A 469 -6.12 -22.83 -41.22
C GLU A 469 -4.95 -23.31 -40.36
N VAL A 470 -5.01 -24.52 -39.79
CA VAL A 470 -3.88 -25.11 -39.04
C VAL A 470 -2.69 -25.35 -39.97
N ARG A 471 -2.90 -25.84 -41.19
CA ARG A 471 -1.81 -26.01 -42.18
C ARG A 471 -1.23 -24.67 -42.63
N LYS A 472 -2.06 -23.63 -42.71
CA LYS A 472 -1.63 -22.26 -43.03
C LYS A 472 -0.80 -21.68 -41.88
N GLN A 473 -1.29 -21.76 -40.64
CA GLN A 473 -0.55 -21.34 -39.45
C GLN A 473 0.76 -22.10 -39.28
N LEU A 474 0.78 -23.41 -39.56
CA LEU A 474 2.01 -24.20 -39.51
C LEU A 474 3.01 -23.77 -40.59
N ARG A 475 2.53 -23.40 -41.79
CA ARG A 475 3.37 -22.89 -42.88
C ARG A 475 3.89 -21.49 -42.58
N GLU A 476 3.05 -20.63 -42.03
CA GLU A 476 3.43 -19.28 -41.57
C GLU A 476 4.45 -19.37 -40.46
N PHE A 477 4.21 -20.18 -39.42
CA PHE A 477 5.17 -20.43 -38.35
C PHE A 477 6.49 -20.98 -38.90
N ALA A 478 6.45 -21.97 -39.80
CA ALA A 478 7.66 -22.52 -40.41
C ALA A 478 8.43 -21.46 -41.22
N HIS A 479 7.73 -20.61 -41.99
CA HIS A 479 8.36 -19.52 -42.73
C HIS A 479 8.92 -18.41 -41.84
N THR A 480 8.19 -17.96 -40.82
CA THR A 480 8.69 -16.92 -39.91
C THR A 480 9.88 -17.43 -39.10
N THR A 481 9.81 -18.66 -38.58
CA THR A 481 10.93 -19.26 -37.85
C THR A 481 12.13 -19.46 -38.77
N GLN A 482 11.91 -19.82 -40.03
CA GLN A 482 12.99 -19.93 -41.01
C GLN A 482 13.61 -18.58 -41.35
N GLU A 483 12.81 -17.53 -41.56
CA GLU A 483 13.29 -16.17 -41.81
C GLU A 483 14.09 -15.63 -40.61
N ASP A 484 13.60 -15.83 -39.39
CA ASP A 484 14.30 -15.46 -38.16
C ASP A 484 15.66 -16.17 -38.06
N LEU A 485 15.70 -17.48 -38.31
CA LEU A 485 16.95 -18.24 -38.31
C LEU A 485 17.90 -17.82 -39.44
N GLU A 486 17.39 -17.49 -40.62
CA GLU A 486 18.20 -16.97 -41.74
C GLU A 486 18.77 -15.59 -41.43
N THR A 487 17.99 -14.71 -40.79
CA THR A 487 18.46 -13.39 -40.36
C THR A 487 19.50 -13.52 -39.24
N GLU A 488 19.27 -14.34 -38.21
CA GLU A 488 20.26 -14.63 -37.17
C GLU A 488 21.53 -15.22 -37.76
N ARG A 489 21.41 -16.20 -38.67
CA ARG A 489 22.56 -16.79 -39.37
C ARG A 489 23.33 -15.72 -40.15
N SER A 490 22.65 -14.82 -40.84
CA SER A 490 23.28 -13.73 -41.60
C SER A 490 24.04 -12.76 -40.66
N GLN A 491 23.45 -12.40 -39.53
CA GLN A 491 24.05 -11.51 -38.53
C GLN A 491 25.27 -12.16 -37.88
N LEU A 492 25.17 -13.44 -37.50
CA LEU A 492 26.28 -14.21 -36.96
C LEU A 492 27.41 -14.34 -37.98
N LEU A 493 27.09 -14.54 -39.27
CA LEU A 493 28.08 -14.59 -40.34
C LEU A 493 28.80 -13.24 -40.51
N THR A 494 28.07 -12.12 -40.52
CA THR A 494 28.68 -10.77 -40.56
C THR A 494 29.58 -10.54 -39.35
N ARG A 495 29.13 -10.92 -38.15
CA ARG A 495 29.92 -10.76 -36.93
C ARG A 495 31.18 -11.63 -36.95
N ALA A 496 31.09 -12.85 -37.48
CA ALA A 496 32.23 -13.74 -37.65
C ALA A 496 33.25 -13.14 -38.63
N ILE A 497 32.81 -12.62 -39.78
CA ILE A 497 33.69 -11.95 -40.76
C ILE A 497 34.42 -10.75 -40.13
N VAL A 498 33.69 -9.91 -39.37
CA VAL A 498 34.32 -8.75 -38.70
C VAL A 498 35.34 -9.22 -37.65
N ALA A 499 35.04 -10.27 -36.90
CA ALA A 499 35.99 -10.83 -35.93
C ALA A 499 37.23 -11.43 -36.62
N GLU A 500 37.07 -12.12 -37.76
CA GLU A 500 38.18 -12.63 -38.57
C GLU A 500 39.07 -11.49 -39.11
N GLU A 501 38.48 -10.39 -39.55
CA GLU A 501 39.21 -9.20 -40.00
C GLU A 501 40.00 -8.57 -38.83
N GLN A 502 39.38 -8.40 -37.66
CA GLN A 502 40.05 -7.88 -36.47
C GLN A 502 41.24 -8.74 -36.04
N VAL A 503 41.09 -10.07 -36.10
CA VAL A 503 42.20 -10.98 -35.81
C VAL A 503 43.32 -10.83 -36.85
N SER A 504 42.98 -10.64 -38.12
CA SER A 504 43.94 -10.40 -39.19
C SER A 504 44.69 -9.07 -39.00
N GLU A 505 43.99 -8.00 -38.62
CA GLU A 505 44.59 -6.71 -38.28
C GLU A 505 45.54 -6.80 -37.08
N LEU A 506 45.13 -7.50 -36.02
CA LEU A 506 45.98 -7.72 -34.85
C LEU A 506 47.21 -8.56 -35.19
N GLN A 507 47.06 -9.59 -36.02
CA GLN A 507 48.17 -10.41 -36.49
C GLN A 507 49.15 -9.56 -37.31
N GLU A 508 48.65 -8.73 -38.23
CA GLU A 508 49.49 -7.83 -39.03
C GLU A 508 50.20 -6.79 -38.16
N TYR A 509 49.52 -6.26 -37.13
CA TYR A 509 50.11 -5.37 -36.15
C TYR A 509 51.24 -6.06 -35.39
N ILE A 510 51.01 -7.28 -34.89
CA ILE A 510 52.03 -8.09 -34.21
C ILE A 510 53.21 -8.31 -35.15
N ASP A 511 52.99 -8.73 -36.39
CA ASP A 511 54.06 -9.01 -37.34
C ASP A 511 54.89 -7.76 -37.67
N LYS A 512 54.24 -6.60 -37.89
CA LYS A 512 54.91 -5.31 -38.10
C LYS A 512 55.75 -4.90 -36.88
N HIS A 513 55.17 -4.96 -35.69
CA HIS A 513 55.84 -4.51 -34.47
C HIS A 513 56.92 -5.48 -34.01
N LEU A 514 56.70 -6.78 -34.15
CA LEU A 514 57.67 -7.81 -33.83
C LEU A 514 58.89 -7.74 -34.76
N ALA A 515 58.70 -7.43 -36.04
CA ALA A 515 59.81 -7.13 -36.95
C ALA A 515 60.59 -5.88 -36.52
N ARG A 516 59.91 -4.79 -36.14
CA ARG A 516 60.56 -3.57 -35.61
C ARG A 516 61.31 -3.83 -34.31
N TYR A 517 60.71 -4.54 -33.36
CA TYR A 517 61.37 -4.89 -32.10
C TYR A 517 62.58 -5.78 -32.33
N LYS A 518 62.51 -6.76 -33.24
CA LYS A 518 63.68 -7.55 -33.62
C LYS A 518 64.81 -6.68 -34.20
N GLN A 519 64.48 -5.72 -35.07
CA GLN A 519 65.46 -4.77 -35.61
C GLN A 519 66.06 -3.86 -34.52
N GLU A 520 65.24 -3.36 -33.59
CA GLU A 520 65.72 -2.51 -32.50
C GLU A 520 66.58 -3.30 -31.51
N ILE A 521 66.19 -4.53 -31.17
CA ILE A 521 67.02 -5.43 -30.36
C ILE A 521 68.36 -5.68 -31.05
N LEU A 522 68.36 -5.90 -32.38
CA LEU A 522 69.61 -6.05 -33.13
C LEU A 522 70.44 -4.76 -33.14
N ARG A 523 69.82 -3.59 -33.28
CA ARG A 523 70.49 -2.28 -33.21
C ARG A 523 71.10 -2.05 -31.83
N LEU A 524 70.34 -2.28 -30.75
CA LEU A 524 70.79 -2.16 -29.37
C LEU A 524 71.94 -3.14 -29.09
N ARG A 525 71.85 -4.39 -29.56
CA ARG A 525 72.94 -5.37 -29.44
C ARG A 525 74.21 -4.94 -30.20
N LYS A 526 74.08 -4.34 -31.38
CA LYS A 526 75.22 -3.73 -32.10
C LYS A 526 75.83 -2.55 -31.34
N LEU A 527 74.98 -1.70 -30.75
CA LEU A 527 75.43 -0.53 -29.96
C LEU A 527 76.19 -0.94 -28.70
N ILE A 528 75.81 -2.07 -28.10
CA ILE A 528 76.44 -2.65 -26.91
C ILE A 528 77.75 -3.40 -27.25
N GLY A 529 78.14 -3.48 -28.52
CA GLY A 529 79.45 -4.03 -28.93
C GLY A 529 79.56 -5.55 -28.73
N SER A 530 78.44 -6.27 -28.72
CA SER A 530 78.41 -7.74 -28.63
C SER A 530 78.26 -8.33 -30.03
N GLU A 531 79.35 -8.38 -30.80
CA GLU A 531 79.45 -9.37 -31.87
C GLU A 531 79.90 -10.73 -31.31
N VAL A 532 79.25 -11.80 -31.80
CA VAL A 532 79.61 -13.25 -31.76
C VAL A 532 79.08 -14.05 -30.53
N PRO A 533 78.76 -15.37 -30.63
CA PRO A 533 77.75 -16.08 -31.44
C PRO A 533 76.78 -16.96 -30.59
N ARG A 534 75.72 -17.43 -31.24
CA ARG A 534 74.74 -18.51 -30.89
C ARG A 534 75.17 -19.56 -29.83
N ALA A 535 74.30 -19.77 -28.81
CA ALA A 535 73.97 -21.08 -28.18
C ALA A 535 72.67 -20.93 -27.37
N LEU A 536 71.53 -21.45 -27.85
CA LEU A 536 70.90 -22.71 -27.44
C LEU A 536 70.39 -22.75 -25.98
N SER A 537 69.09 -22.55 -25.81
CA SER A 537 68.25 -23.30 -24.85
C SER A 537 66.79 -23.09 -25.30
N ALA A 538 66.26 -24.01 -26.10
CA ALA A 538 65.47 -25.17 -25.67
C ALA A 538 63.99 -24.80 -25.49
N GLY A 539 63.19 -25.26 -26.46
CA GLY A 539 61.76 -25.04 -26.55
C GLY A 539 61.26 -25.22 -27.98
N ALA A 540 61.71 -26.30 -28.63
CA ALA A 540 61.07 -26.76 -29.85
C ALA A 540 59.78 -27.46 -29.43
N THR A 541 58.64 -26.86 -29.77
CA THR A 541 57.43 -27.59 -30.14
C THR A 541 56.75 -26.82 -31.26
N ASP A 542 56.94 -27.37 -32.45
CA ASP A 542 56.01 -27.36 -33.58
C ASP A 542 55.58 -26.02 -34.16
N THR A 543 56.36 -25.64 -35.17
CA THR A 543 55.80 -25.21 -36.46
C THR A 543 54.76 -26.23 -36.96
N HIS A 544 53.54 -26.18 -36.43
CA HIS A 544 52.38 -26.61 -37.20
C HIS A 544 52.01 -25.48 -38.14
N LEU A 545 52.59 -25.57 -39.35
CA LEU A 545 51.93 -25.14 -40.58
C LEU A 545 50.54 -25.81 -40.64
N LEU A 546 49.55 -25.22 -39.97
CA LEU A 546 48.15 -25.39 -40.30
C LEU A 546 47.86 -24.34 -41.36
N GLN A 547 48.33 -24.61 -42.57
CA GLN A 547 47.47 -25.21 -43.58
C GLN A 547 46.24 -24.33 -43.75
N ARG A 548 46.45 -23.33 -44.61
CA ARG A 548 45.46 -22.73 -45.50
C ARG A 548 44.35 -23.74 -45.82
N SER A 549 43.31 -23.79 -45.00
CA SER A 549 42.08 -24.48 -45.30
C SER A 549 41.30 -23.57 -46.23
N ARG A 550 41.73 -23.56 -47.49
CA ARG A 550 40.90 -23.16 -48.62
C ARG A 550 39.88 -24.30 -48.79
N ARG A 551 38.77 -24.24 -48.07
CA ARG A 551 37.59 -25.09 -48.30
C ARG A 551 36.41 -24.16 -48.55
N THR A 552 36.25 -23.78 -49.81
CA THR A 552 35.19 -24.32 -50.68
C THR A 552 33.84 -23.97 -50.11
N ILE A 553 33.35 -22.81 -50.59
CA ILE A 553 31.94 -22.48 -50.70
C ILE A 553 31.30 -23.62 -51.49
N SER A 554 30.73 -24.59 -50.79
CA SER A 554 29.79 -25.54 -51.38
C SER A 554 28.43 -24.86 -51.33
N HIS A 555 28.09 -24.17 -52.42
CA HIS A 555 26.70 -23.95 -52.76
C HIS A 555 26.10 -25.31 -53.09
N GLU A 556 25.27 -25.86 -52.21
CA GLU A 556 24.19 -26.75 -52.60
C GLU A 556 22.92 -26.28 -51.91
N LEU A 557 21.86 -26.28 -52.72
CA LEU A 557 20.51 -25.73 -52.53
C LEU A 557 19.74 -26.36 -51.38
#